data_AF-A0A7K3HDJ1-F1
#
_entry.id   AF-A0A7K3HDJ1-F1
#
_cell.length_a   1.000
_cell.length_b   1.000
_cell.length_c   1.000
_cell.angle_alpha   90.00
_cell.angle_beta   90.00
_cell.angle_gamma   90.00
#
_symmetry.space_group_name_H-M   'P 1'
#
loop_
_entity.id
_entity.type
_entity.pdbx_description
1 polymer ?
#
loop_
_entity_poly.entity_id
_entity_poly.type
_entity_poly.pdbx_seq_one_letter_code
_entity_poly.pdbx_strand_id
1 'polypeptide(L)'
;ATTHDLPSTAARLTGEHVELRHRLGLLTRPLAEERAEDAVETAEWLAVLSELGLLAGGRGDEEEAVRAVYRFLCRTPARMVGVWLPDCVGDRRPQNLPGTWDEYPNWRLPVADAAGRPVTLEHLAASPRLHALMTDLAGHLAASPADGAGAAGRP
;
A
#
# COMPACT_ATOMS: atom_id res chain seq x y z
N ALA A 1 -0.12 -4.96 -0.58
CA ALA A 1 0.71 -4.31 0.46
C ALA A 1 2.17 -4.38 0.05
N THR A 2 3.03 -3.72 0.82
CA THR A 2 4.42 -3.41 0.45
C THR A 2 5.42 -3.85 1.54
N THR A 3 6.71 -3.66 1.26
CA THR A 3 7.84 -3.79 2.18
C THR A 3 8.72 -2.54 2.08
N HIS A 4 9.80 -2.47 2.85
CA HIS A 4 10.73 -1.33 2.80
C HIS A 4 11.54 -1.24 1.49
N ASP A 5 11.65 -2.35 0.75
CA ASP A 5 12.36 -2.43 -0.55
C ASP A 5 11.44 -2.18 -1.75
N LEU A 6 10.13 -2.13 -1.52
CA LEU A 6 9.13 -1.94 -2.55
C LEU A 6 8.57 -0.51 -2.48
N PRO A 7 7.97 -0.01 -3.59
CA PRO A 7 7.21 1.24 -3.56
C PRO A 7 6.15 1.21 -2.46
N SER A 8 5.83 2.34 -1.82
CA SER A 8 4.65 2.38 -0.97
C SER A 8 3.40 1.97 -1.76
N THR A 9 2.36 1.49 -1.08
CA THR A 9 1.14 1.06 -1.76
C THR A 9 0.57 2.21 -2.59
N ALA A 10 0.60 3.42 -2.03
CA ALA A 10 0.25 4.66 -2.71
C ALA A 10 1.06 4.91 -4.00
N ALA A 11 2.39 4.75 -3.95
CA ALA A 11 3.27 4.96 -5.10
C ALA A 11 3.15 3.88 -6.19
N ARG A 12 2.77 2.66 -5.80
CA ARG A 12 2.41 1.61 -6.76
C ARG A 12 1.12 1.98 -7.48
N LEU A 13 0.06 2.30 -6.74
CA LEU A 13 -1.26 2.60 -7.29
C LEU A 13 -1.32 3.85 -8.18
N THR A 14 -0.39 4.78 -7.99
CA THR A 14 -0.28 6.03 -8.76
C THR A 14 0.75 5.99 -9.89
N GLY A 15 1.56 4.92 -9.97
CA GLY A 15 2.69 4.82 -10.91
C GLY A 15 3.89 5.72 -10.58
N GLU A 16 3.88 6.47 -9.48
CA GLU A 16 4.97 7.38 -9.10
C GLU A 16 6.33 6.69 -8.94
N HIS A 17 6.33 5.38 -8.66
CA HIS A 17 7.55 4.59 -8.58
C HIS A 17 8.24 4.38 -9.95
N VAL A 18 7.47 4.29 -11.05
CA VAL A 18 8.03 4.25 -12.41
C VAL A 18 8.69 5.58 -12.73
N GLU A 19 8.04 6.70 -12.39
CA GLU A 19 8.58 8.04 -12.55
C GLU A 19 9.89 8.24 -11.78
N LEU A 20 9.93 7.76 -10.53
CA LEU A 20 11.12 7.86 -9.71
C LEU A 20 12.28 7.08 -10.35
N ARG A 21 12.05 5.83 -10.75
CA ARG A 21 13.07 5.01 -11.42
C ARG A 21 13.54 5.65 -12.73
N HIS A 22 12.63 6.25 -13.49
CA HIS A 22 12.98 6.98 -14.71
C HIS A 22 13.89 8.17 -14.45
N ARG A 23 13.54 9.03 -13.48
CA ARG A 23 14.35 10.21 -13.13
C ARG A 23 15.76 9.85 -12.69
N LEU A 24 15.95 8.65 -12.12
CA LEU A 24 17.23 8.13 -11.68
C LEU A 24 17.95 7.30 -12.77
N GLY A 25 17.39 7.19 -13.97
CA GLY A 25 18.02 6.43 -15.07
C GLY A 25 18.02 4.91 -14.87
N LEU A 26 17.10 4.38 -14.06
CA LEU A 26 17.06 2.96 -13.64
C LEU A 26 16.10 2.10 -14.47
N LEU A 27 15.48 2.67 -15.52
CA LEU A 27 14.63 1.90 -16.43
C LEU A 27 15.48 1.25 -17.52
N THR A 28 15.17 -0.01 -17.83
CA THR A 28 15.81 -0.75 -18.93
C THR A 28 15.05 -0.65 -20.24
N ARG A 29 13.83 -0.08 -20.20
CA ARG A 29 12.94 0.14 -21.34
C ARG A 29 12.46 1.59 -21.38
N PRO A 30 11.89 2.05 -22.52
CA PRO A 30 11.30 3.37 -22.62
C PRO A 30 10.23 3.63 -21.56
N LEU A 31 10.20 4.84 -21.00
CA LEU A 31 9.24 5.25 -19.98
C LEU A 31 7.78 4.97 -20.37
N ALA A 32 7.44 5.19 -21.64
CA ALA A 32 6.08 4.98 -22.13
C ALA A 32 5.64 3.51 -22.03
N GLU A 33 6.55 2.57 -22.28
CA GLU A 33 6.28 1.14 -22.18
C GLU A 33 6.13 0.72 -20.70
N GLU A 34 7.05 1.15 -19.84
CA GLU A 34 6.99 0.87 -18.40
C GLU A 34 5.71 1.44 -17.75
N ARG A 35 5.30 2.66 -18.11
CA ARG A 35 4.03 3.25 -17.66
C ARG A 35 2.82 2.47 -18.13
N ALA A 36 2.82 2.02 -19.39
CA ALA A 36 1.69 1.30 -19.96
C ALA A 36 1.51 -0.06 -19.26
N GLU A 37 2.60 -0.78 -19.03
CA GLU A 37 2.56 -2.07 -18.33
C GLU A 37 2.17 -1.93 -16.85
N ASP A 38 2.74 -0.96 -16.13
CA ASP A 38 2.37 -0.69 -14.74
C ASP A 38 0.90 -0.28 -14.60
N ALA A 39 0.38 0.51 -15.55
CA ALA A 39 -1.02 0.88 -15.58
C ALA A 39 -1.94 -0.33 -15.82
N VAL A 40 -1.54 -1.28 -16.66
CA VAL A 40 -2.28 -2.53 -16.88
C VAL A 40 -2.29 -3.38 -15.60
N GLU A 41 -1.13 -3.64 -14.99
CA GLU A 41 -1.02 -4.41 -13.75
C GLU A 41 -1.86 -3.78 -12.62
N THR A 42 -1.76 -2.45 -12.47
CA THR A 42 -2.53 -1.71 -11.46
C THR A 42 -4.04 -1.81 -11.75
N ALA A 43 -4.47 -1.68 -13.00
CA ALA A 43 -5.87 -1.77 -13.38
C ALA A 43 -6.46 -3.18 -13.14
N GLU A 44 -5.69 -4.24 -13.37
CA GLU A 44 -6.06 -5.63 -13.08
C GLU A 44 -6.31 -5.83 -11.58
N TRP A 45 -5.37 -5.39 -10.73
CA TRP A 45 -5.57 -5.46 -9.28
C TRP A 45 -6.78 -4.66 -8.79
N LEU A 46 -6.97 -3.44 -9.31
CA LEU A 46 -8.14 -2.63 -8.97
C LEU A 46 -9.46 -3.28 -9.45
N ALA A 47 -9.44 -4.02 -10.57
CA ALA A 47 -10.61 -4.78 -11.01
C ALA A 47 -10.94 -5.91 -10.03
N VAL A 48 -9.94 -6.69 -9.59
CA VAL A 48 -10.12 -7.75 -8.59
C VAL A 48 -10.68 -7.18 -7.27
N LEU A 49 -10.13 -6.06 -6.79
CA LEU A 49 -10.63 -5.40 -5.58
C LEU A 49 -12.09 -4.92 -5.75
N SER A 50 -12.45 -4.43 -6.93
CA SER A 50 -13.82 -4.04 -7.25
C SER A 50 -14.78 -5.23 -7.27
N GLU A 51 -14.40 -6.33 -7.92
CA GLU A 51 -15.21 -7.57 -8.01
C GLU A 51 -15.46 -8.18 -6.63
N LEU A 52 -14.49 -8.07 -5.73
CA LEU A 52 -14.61 -8.50 -4.33
C LEU A 52 -15.43 -7.53 -3.47
N GLY A 53 -15.92 -6.42 -4.03
CA GLY A 53 -16.67 -5.38 -3.34
C GLY A 53 -15.84 -4.63 -2.30
N LEU A 54 -14.53 -4.48 -2.53
CA LEU A 54 -13.59 -3.86 -1.58
C LEU A 54 -13.32 -2.38 -1.86
N LEU A 55 -13.70 -1.87 -3.02
CA LEU A 55 -13.61 -0.45 -3.41
C LEU A 55 -14.96 0.23 -3.22
N ALA A 56 -15.24 0.71 -2.01
CA ALA A 56 -16.50 1.35 -1.65
C ALA A 56 -16.60 2.80 -2.17
N GLY A 57 -15.47 3.51 -2.31
CA GLY A 57 -15.39 4.89 -2.79
C GLY A 57 -15.27 5.05 -4.31
N GLY A 58 -15.25 3.95 -5.07
CA GLY A 58 -15.08 3.96 -6.52
C GLY A 58 -13.62 4.10 -6.99
N ARG A 59 -13.41 4.04 -8.30
CA ARG A 59 -12.09 4.16 -8.92
C ARG A 59 -11.60 5.61 -8.91
N GLY A 60 -10.29 5.81 -8.71
CA GLY A 60 -9.63 7.13 -8.80
C GLY A 60 -9.31 7.80 -7.47
N ASP A 61 -9.77 7.26 -6.34
CA ASP A 61 -9.31 7.64 -5.01
C ASP A 61 -8.18 6.71 -4.57
N GLU A 62 -6.96 7.25 -4.49
CA GLU A 62 -5.77 6.53 -4.06
C GLU A 62 -5.88 6.04 -2.60
N GLU A 63 -6.45 6.86 -1.71
CA GLU A 63 -6.59 6.49 -0.30
C GLU A 63 -7.58 5.34 -0.13
N GLU A 64 -8.68 5.37 -0.88
CA GLU A 64 -9.64 4.27 -0.92
C GLU A 64 -9.04 3.00 -1.53
N ALA A 65 -8.25 3.13 -2.61
CA ALA A 65 -7.56 1.99 -3.20
C ALA A 65 -6.55 1.36 -2.22
N VAL A 66 -5.82 2.18 -1.45
CA VAL A 66 -4.97 1.70 -0.35
C VAL A 66 -5.80 0.96 0.70
N ARG A 67 -6.92 1.51 1.17
CA ARG A 67 -7.81 0.81 2.12
C ARG A 67 -8.31 -0.51 1.54
N ALA A 68 -8.73 -0.56 0.28
CA ALA A 68 -9.18 -1.77 -0.39
C ALA A 68 -8.10 -2.87 -0.41
N VAL A 69 -6.83 -2.51 -0.63
CA VAL A 69 -5.70 -3.44 -0.52
C VAL A 69 -5.60 -4.00 0.91
N TYR A 70 -5.75 -3.16 1.94
CA TYR A 70 -5.73 -3.62 3.33
C TYR A 70 -6.94 -4.50 3.69
N ARG A 71 -8.14 -4.16 3.22
CA ARG A 71 -9.34 -5.01 3.37
C ARG A 71 -9.15 -6.37 2.73
N PHE A 72 -8.50 -6.42 1.56
CA PHE A 72 -8.16 -7.67 0.89
C PHE A 72 -7.25 -8.55 1.76
N LEU A 73 -6.22 -7.95 2.38
CA LEU A 73 -5.32 -8.68 3.30
C LEU A 73 -6.07 -9.24 4.51
N CYS A 74 -7.02 -8.49 5.07
CA CYS A 74 -7.87 -8.97 6.17
C CYS A 74 -8.78 -10.15 5.80
N ARG A 75 -9.06 -10.37 4.50
CA ARG A 75 -9.82 -11.55 4.03
C ARG A 75 -8.96 -12.80 3.86
N THR A 76 -7.64 -12.68 3.95
CA THR A 76 -6.73 -13.83 3.86
C THR A 76 -6.71 -14.61 5.19
N PRO A 77 -6.29 -15.90 5.20
CA PRO A 77 -6.13 -16.66 6.43
C PRO A 77 -4.91 -16.25 7.27
N ALA A 78 -4.26 -15.13 6.95
CA ALA A 78 -3.09 -14.65 7.68
C ALA A 78 -3.45 -14.31 9.13
N ARG A 79 -2.60 -14.73 10.08
CA ARG A 79 -2.80 -14.47 11.51
C ARG A 79 -2.51 -13.01 11.90
N MET A 80 -1.75 -12.29 11.07
CA MET A 80 -1.38 -10.90 11.30
C MET A 80 -1.39 -10.14 9.98
N VAL A 81 -1.79 -8.87 10.03
CA VAL A 81 -1.69 -7.92 8.93
C VAL A 81 -0.77 -6.79 9.38
N GLY A 82 0.33 -6.58 8.65
CA GLY A 82 1.23 -5.45 8.86
C GLY A 82 0.74 -4.22 8.10
N VAL A 83 0.76 -3.05 8.75
CA VAL A 83 0.43 -1.76 8.12
C VAL A 83 1.69 -0.96 7.92
N TRP A 84 1.89 -0.47 6.69
CA TRP A 84 3.00 0.38 6.34
C TRP A 84 2.68 1.83 6.74
N LEU A 85 3.39 2.38 7.73
CA LEU A 85 3.10 3.71 8.29
C LEU A 85 3.02 4.84 7.24
N PRO A 86 3.89 4.88 6.21
CA PRO A 86 3.76 5.83 5.10
C PRO A 86 2.38 5.85 4.42
N ASP A 87 1.71 4.70 4.28
CA ASP A 87 0.37 4.64 3.70
C ASP A 87 -0.68 5.34 4.58
N CYS A 88 -0.43 5.50 5.88
CA CYS A 88 -1.33 6.18 6.82
C CYS A 88 -1.28 7.73 6.71
N VAL A 89 -0.30 8.27 5.99
CA VAL A 89 -0.09 9.72 5.81
C VAL A 89 0.13 10.11 4.34
N GLY A 90 0.06 9.13 3.43
CA GLY A 90 0.16 9.34 1.99
C GLY A 90 1.58 9.55 1.49
N ASP A 91 2.60 9.11 2.24
CA ASP A 91 3.99 9.22 1.79
C ASP A 91 4.28 8.21 0.66
N ARG A 92 4.61 8.76 -0.51
CA ARG A 92 4.85 8.01 -1.74
C ARG A 92 6.33 7.69 -1.99
N ARG A 93 7.20 8.12 -1.07
CA ARG A 93 8.65 7.93 -1.23
C ARG A 93 9.04 6.56 -0.65
N PRO A 94 9.67 5.66 -1.43
CA PRO A 94 10.16 4.39 -0.89
C PRO A 94 11.28 4.63 0.10
N GLN A 95 11.44 3.74 1.09
CA GLN A 95 12.51 3.86 2.08
C GLN A 95 13.86 3.38 1.52
N ASN A 96 13.81 2.33 0.71
CA ASN A 96 14.96 1.81 -0.02
C ASN A 96 14.57 1.62 -1.50
N LEU A 97 15.51 1.95 -2.38
CA LEU A 97 15.42 1.70 -3.81
C LEU A 97 16.57 0.76 -4.20
N PRO A 98 16.35 -0.57 -4.22
CA PRO A 98 17.38 -1.53 -4.54
C PRO A 98 18.08 -1.22 -5.88
N GLY A 99 19.41 -1.40 -5.90
CA GLY A 99 20.23 -1.08 -7.07
C GLY A 99 20.68 0.38 -7.14
N THR A 100 20.51 1.15 -6.07
CA THR A 100 21.08 2.51 -5.93
C THR A 100 22.03 2.60 -4.74
N TRP A 101 22.98 3.53 -4.84
CA TRP A 101 23.88 3.94 -3.76
C TRP A 101 23.69 5.42 -3.46
N ASP A 102 24.15 6.32 -4.33
CA ASP A 102 24.19 7.77 -4.12
C ASP A 102 23.06 8.49 -4.86
N GLU A 103 22.36 7.78 -5.74
CA GLU A 103 21.27 8.31 -6.55
C GLU A 103 19.99 8.54 -5.73
N TYR A 104 19.81 7.80 -4.62
CA TYR A 104 18.65 7.90 -3.75
C TYR A 104 19.06 7.89 -2.27
N PRO A 105 18.43 8.70 -1.39
CA PRO A 105 18.73 8.73 0.03
C PRO A 105 18.15 7.50 0.78
N ASN A 106 18.59 6.30 0.38
CA ASN A 106 18.19 5.03 0.99
C ASN A 106 18.38 5.08 2.51
N TRP A 107 17.39 4.58 3.25
CA TRP A 107 17.41 4.45 4.72
C TRP A 107 17.52 5.77 5.50
N ARG A 108 17.37 6.90 4.81
CA ARG A 108 17.56 8.24 5.38
C ARG A 108 16.30 9.08 5.36
N LEU A 109 15.23 8.60 4.73
CA LEU A 109 13.98 9.34 4.66
C LEU A 109 13.18 9.18 5.96
N PRO A 110 12.76 10.28 6.60
CA PRO A 110 11.74 10.23 7.63
C PRO A 110 10.37 9.99 6.98
N VAL A 111 9.43 9.43 7.74
CA VAL A 111 8.01 9.40 7.34
C VAL A 111 7.54 10.84 7.12
N ALA A 112 6.88 11.10 5.99
CA ALA A 112 6.34 12.39 5.62
C ALA A 112 4.84 12.36 5.32
N ASP A 113 4.28 13.51 4.99
CA ASP A 113 2.98 13.61 4.36
C ASP A 113 3.07 13.40 2.83
N ALA A 114 1.92 13.45 2.15
CA ALA A 114 1.84 13.37 0.69
C ALA A 114 2.58 14.47 -0.08
N ALA A 115 2.98 15.57 0.58
CA ALA A 115 3.81 16.61 0.00
C ALA A 115 5.31 16.40 0.27
N GLY A 116 5.69 15.30 0.92
CA GLY A 116 7.07 14.97 1.26
C GLY A 116 7.62 15.74 2.47
N ARG A 117 6.76 16.37 3.27
CA ARG A 117 7.17 17.08 4.50
C ARG A 117 7.20 16.12 5.69
N PRO A 118 8.33 15.99 6.42
CA PRO A 118 8.42 15.09 7.56
C PRO A 118 7.32 15.31 8.59
N VAL A 119 6.77 14.23 9.14
CA VAL A 119 5.72 14.28 10.16
C VAL A 119 6.22 13.75 11.50
N THR A 120 5.78 14.35 12.60
CA THR A 120 6.07 13.85 13.95
C THR A 120 5.17 12.66 14.29
N LEU A 121 5.50 11.96 15.37
CA LEU A 121 4.67 10.86 15.87
C LEU A 121 3.27 11.34 16.29
N GLU A 122 3.16 12.51 16.90
CA GLU A 122 1.88 13.11 17.30
C GLU A 122 1.02 13.43 16.08
N HIS A 123 1.62 13.96 15.02
CA HIS A 123 0.91 14.24 13.77
C HIS A 123 0.46 12.95 13.08
N LEU A 124 1.34 11.94 13.02
CA LEU A 124 1.01 10.61 12.51
C LEU A 124 -0.17 10.00 13.29
N ALA A 125 -0.08 10.01 14.63
CA ALA A 125 -1.11 9.49 15.51
C ALA A 125 -2.43 10.26 15.40
N ALA A 126 -2.40 11.55 15.05
CA ALA A 126 -3.58 12.38 14.82
C ALA A 126 -4.13 12.31 13.37
N SER A 127 -3.45 11.61 12.45
CA SER A 127 -3.80 11.59 11.02
C SER A 127 -5.22 11.06 10.79
N PRO A 128 -6.13 11.83 10.15
CA PRO A 128 -7.46 11.32 9.78
C PRO A 128 -7.38 10.08 8.87
N ARG A 129 -6.40 10.04 7.97
CA ARG A 129 -6.14 8.91 7.07
C ARG A 129 -5.72 7.66 7.85
N LEU A 130 -4.88 7.81 8.87
CA LEU A 130 -4.53 6.71 9.78
C LEU A 130 -5.77 6.17 10.49
N HIS A 131 -6.56 7.07 11.10
CA HIS A 131 -7.76 6.67 11.84
C HIS A 131 -8.77 5.96 10.93
N ALA A 132 -9.03 6.49 9.74
CA ALA A 132 -9.92 5.87 8.76
C ALA A 132 -9.47 4.44 8.41
N LEU A 133 -8.18 4.23 8.16
CA LEU A 133 -7.63 2.91 7.88
C LEU A 133 -7.74 1.97 9.09
N MET A 134 -7.40 2.43 10.29
CA MET A 134 -7.47 1.61 11.51
C MET A 134 -8.91 1.22 11.86
N THR A 135 -9.87 2.13 11.72
CA THR A 135 -11.29 1.85 11.94
C THR A 135 -11.81 0.77 10.98
N ASP A 136 -11.43 0.88 9.69
CA ASP A 136 -11.81 -0.08 8.66
C ASP A 136 -11.22 -1.47 8.94
N LEU A 137 -9.92 -1.53 9.24
CA LEU A 137 -9.21 -2.76 9.63
C LEU A 137 -9.82 -3.41 10.88
N ALA A 138 -10.11 -2.63 11.92
CA ALA A 138 -10.71 -3.13 13.15
C ALA A 138 -12.08 -3.80 12.89
N GLY A 139 -12.91 -3.19 12.04
CA GLY A 139 -14.20 -3.77 11.64
C GLY A 139 -14.04 -5.13 10.94
N HIS A 140 -13.06 -5.25 10.05
CA HIS A 140 -12.80 -6.50 9.34
C HIS A 140 -12.18 -7.60 10.22
N LEU A 141 -11.27 -7.23 11.12
CA LEU A 141 -10.63 -8.20 12.03
C LEU A 141 -11.60 -8.71 13.09
N ALA A 142 -12.52 -7.87 13.58
CA ALA A 142 -13.57 -8.29 14.52
C ALA A 142 -14.65 -9.17 13.86
N ALA A 143 -14.90 -8.98 12.56
CA ALA A 143 -15.87 -9.78 11.80
C ALA A 143 -15.31 -11.14 11.33
N SER A 144 -14.00 -11.35 11.42
CA SER A 144 -13.40 -12.64 11.10
C SER A 144 -13.76 -13.64 12.21
N PRO A 145 -14.44 -14.75 11.91
CA PRO A 145 -14.87 -15.69 12.94
C PRO A 145 -13.63 -16.25 13.64
N ALA A 146 -13.43 -15.84 14.89
CA ALA A 146 -12.54 -16.53 15.80
C ALA A 146 -13.00 -17.99 15.91
N ASP A 147 -12.08 -18.92 15.61
CA ASP A 147 -12.13 -20.33 15.98
C ASP A 147 -13.36 -21.14 15.51
N GLY A 148 -13.43 -21.38 14.21
CA GLY A 148 -14.39 -22.31 13.60
C GLY A 148 -13.75 -23.55 12.97
N ALA A 149 -12.82 -24.26 13.63
CA ALA A 149 -12.41 -25.61 13.22
C ALA A 149 -11.59 -26.36 14.30
N GLY A 150 -12.18 -26.53 15.49
CA GLY A 150 -11.97 -27.79 16.22
C GLY A 150 -12.64 -28.90 15.43
N ALA A 151 -11.98 -29.40 14.39
CA ALA A 151 -12.47 -30.51 13.59
C ALA A 151 -12.46 -31.77 14.46
N ALA A 152 -13.66 -32.03 14.99
CA ALA A 152 -14.21 -33.33 15.35
C ALA A 152 -13.34 -34.52 14.95
N GLY A 153 -12.99 -35.30 15.97
CA GLY A 153 -12.54 -36.68 15.78
C GLY A 153 -13.50 -37.41 14.86
N ARG A 154 -12.93 -38.14 13.90
CA ARG A 154 -13.69 -39.11 13.12
C ARG A 154 -13.56 -40.48 13.81
N PRO A 155 -14.63 -41.27 13.82
CA PRO A 155 -14.73 -42.55 14.53
C PRO A 155 -13.81 -43.62 13.96
#